data_AF-A0A6I2P0D3-F1
#
_entry.id   AF-A0A6I2P0D3-F1
#
_cell.length_a   1.000
_cell.length_b   1.000
_cell.length_c   1.000
_cell.angle_alpha   90.00
_cell.angle_beta   90.00
_cell.angle_gamma   90.00
#
_symmetry.space_group_name_H-M   'P 1'
#
loop_
_entity.id
_entity.type
_entity.pdbx_description
1 polymer ?
#
loop_
_entity_poly.entity_id
_entity_poly.type
_entity_poly.pdbx_seq_one_letter_code
_entity_poly.pdbx_strand_id
1 'polypeptide(L)' 'MSSLTSCSGLRCPFRRGNANNGANAGLAYLNGNNAVSNANANWSSPLRYAADLFSKKWKRDPVT' A
#
# COMPACT_ATOMS: atom_id res chain seq x y z
N MET A 1 20.71 -1.78 -3.73
CA MET A 1 19.92 -0.77 -3.00
C MET A 1 19.99 0.52 -3.79
N SER A 2 18.94 0.88 -4.55
CA SER A 2 18.93 2.11 -5.36
C SER A 2 18.07 3.16 -4.67
N SER A 3 18.67 4.33 -4.46
CA SER A 3 18.12 5.50 -3.76
C SER A 3 16.77 5.93 -4.33
N LEU A 4 15.73 5.90 -3.48
CA LEU A 4 14.42 6.50 -3.75
C LEU A 4 14.36 7.87 -3.06
N THR A 5 14.92 8.89 -3.68
CA THR A 5 14.63 10.27 -3.29
C THR A 5 14.28 11.06 -4.54
N SER A 6 12.98 11.20 -4.77
CA SER A 6 12.47 12.35 -5.51
C SER A 6 12.74 13.56 -4.59
N CYS A 7 13.84 14.27 -4.80
CA CYS A 7 14.40 15.23 -3.85
C CYS A 7 13.59 16.54 -3.69
N SER A 8 12.39 16.63 -4.27
CA SER A 8 11.56 17.84 -4.22
C SER A 8 10.05 17.52 -4.14
N GLY A 9 9.35 18.26 -3.28
CA GLY A 9 7.89 18.19 -3.07
C GLY A 9 7.42 17.10 -2.10
N LEU A 10 6.17 17.21 -1.62
CA LEU A 10 5.53 16.21 -0.77
C LEU A 10 5.19 14.94 -1.59
N ARG A 11 5.72 13.79 -1.18
CA ARG A 11 5.56 12.50 -1.87
C ARG A 11 4.76 11.50 -1.03
N CYS A 12 3.94 10.70 -1.70
CA CYS A 12 3.21 9.60 -1.05
C CYS A 12 3.97 8.28 -1.23
N PRO A 13 4.26 7.54 -0.13
CA PRO A 13 4.88 6.23 -0.22
C PRO A 13 3.85 5.16 -0.64
N PHE A 14 4.00 4.62 -1.84
CA PHE A 14 3.19 3.51 -2.33
C PHE A 14 3.92 2.18 -2.17
N ARG A 15 3.25 1.13 -1.67
CA ARG A 15 3.87 -0.17 -1.39
C ARG A 15 3.34 -1.27 -2.31
N ARG A 16 4.05 -2.40 -2.38
CA ARG A 16 3.71 -3.64 -3.12
C ARG A 16 3.86 -3.63 -4.64
N GLY A 17 3.68 -2.47 -5.30
CA GLY A 17 3.91 -2.35 -6.74
C GLY A 17 2.74 -2.84 -7.59
N ASN A 18 2.82 -2.58 -8.90
CA ASN A 18 1.72 -2.83 -9.83
C ASN A 18 1.77 -4.24 -10.41
N ALA A 19 0.66 -4.71 -10.97
CA ALA A 19 0.57 -6.01 -11.62
C ALA A 19 1.58 -6.19 -12.77
N ASN A 20 1.93 -5.11 -13.46
CA ASN A 20 2.92 -5.12 -14.54
C ASN A 20 4.38 -4.97 -14.07
N ASN A 21 4.65 -4.84 -12.77
CA ASN A 21 6.01 -4.68 -12.26
C ASN A 21 6.79 -6.02 -12.16
N GLY A 22 6.15 -7.17 -12.38
CA GLY A 22 6.79 -8.49 -12.31
C GLY A 22 7.52 -8.70 -10.97
N ALA A 23 8.78 -9.13 -11.02
CA ALA A 23 9.61 -9.39 -9.83
C ALA A 23 10.01 -8.12 -9.04
N ASN A 24 9.79 -6.92 -9.58
CA ASN A 24 9.96 -5.69 -8.80
C ASN A 24 8.80 -5.48 -7.82
N ALA A 25 7.63 -6.08 -8.05
CA ALA A 25 6.54 -6.05 -7.07
C ALA A 25 6.90 -6.92 -5.86
N GLY A 26 6.46 -6.52 -4.66
CA GLY A 26 6.74 -7.29 -3.45
C GLY A 26 6.60 -6.51 -2.14
N LEU A 27 6.70 -7.20 -1.01
CA LEU A 27 6.53 -6.60 0.32
C LEU A 27 7.55 -5.48 0.62
N ALA A 28 8.75 -5.59 0.06
CA ALA A 28 9.81 -4.58 0.17
C ALA A 28 9.69 -3.45 -0.88
N TYR A 29 8.79 -3.56 -1.86
CA TYR A 29 8.63 -2.53 -2.89
C TYR A 29 8.04 -1.26 -2.29
N LEU A 30 8.73 -0.16 -2.55
CA LEU A 30 8.33 1.20 -2.18
C LEU A 30 8.51 2.09 -3.41
N ASN A 31 7.44 2.78 -3.82
CA ASN A 31 7.49 3.81 -4.85
C ASN A 31 7.18 5.17 -4.19
N GLY A 32 8.18 6.04 -4.15
CA GLY A 32 8.09 7.40 -3.60
C GLY A 32 8.16 8.49 -4.66
N ASN A 33 8.05 8.16 -5.94
CA ASN A 33 8.23 9.15 -7.01
C ASN A 33 6.95 9.93 -7.37
N ASN A 34 5.82 9.58 -6.76
CA ASN A 34 4.53 10.19 -7.09
C ASN A 34 4.14 11.26 -6.06
N ALA A 35 3.58 12.36 -6.56
CA ALA A 35 2.95 13.37 -5.72
C ALA A 35 1.63 12.84 -5.11
N VAL A 36 1.16 13.52 -4.06
CA VAL A 36 -0.10 13.20 -3.37
C VAL A 36 -1.32 13.25 -4.32
N SER A 37 -1.29 14.16 -5.30
CA SER A 37 -2.37 14.35 -6.28
C SER A 37 -2.36 13.34 -7.43
N ASN A 38 -1.40 12.41 -7.45
CA ASN A 38 -1.26 11.49 -8.56
C ASN A 38 -2.38 10.42 -8.56
N ALA A 39 -3.37 10.59 -9.43
CA ALA A 39 -4.41 9.59 -9.68
C ALA A 39 -3.98 8.60 -10.78
N ASN A 40 -3.50 7.42 -10.39
CA ASN A 40 -3.19 6.32 -11.29
C ASN A 40 -4.14 5.16 -10.99
N ALA A 41 -4.82 4.62 -12.00
CA ALA A 41 -5.75 3.50 -11.85
C ALA A 41 -5.09 2.22 -11.29
N ASN A 42 -3.77 2.07 -11.47
CA ASN A 42 -3.01 0.96 -10.92
C ASN A 42 -2.63 1.15 -9.44
N TRP A 43 -2.97 2.29 -8.85
CA TRP A 43 -2.68 2.63 -7.46
C TRP A 43 -3.97 2.92 -6.69
N SER A 44 -4.17 2.19 -5.60
CA SER A 44 -5.29 2.38 -4.69
C SER A 44 -4.88 2.01 -3.27
N SER A 45 -5.63 2.54 -2.30
CA SER A 45 -5.44 2.23 -0.88
C SER A 45 -6.41 1.13 -0.49
N PRO A 46 -5.96 0.03 0.16
CA PRO A 46 -6.89 -0.93 0.73
C PRO A 46 -7.73 -0.26 1.82
N LEU A 47 -9.05 -0.52 1.82
CA LEU A 47 -10.00 -0.05 2.85
C LEU A 47 -9.69 -0.71 4.22
N ARG A 48 -8.76 -0.12 4.96
CA ARG A 48 -8.26 -0.70 6.23
C ARG A 48 -9.27 -0.62 7.39
N TYR A 49 -10.21 0.33 7.35
CA TYR A 49 -11.19 0.54 8.42
C TYR A 49 -12.31 -0.51 8.42
N ALA A 50 -12.84 -0.88 7.24
CA ALA A 50 -13.89 -1.90 7.13
C ALA A 50 -13.37 -3.30 7.50
N ALA A 51 -12.16 -3.65 7.06
CA ALA A 51 -11.58 -4.97 7.32
C ALA A 51 -11.35 -5.23 8.82
N ASP A 52 -10.91 -4.23 9.59
CA ASP A 52 -10.72 -4.33 11.04
C ASP A 52 -12.06 -4.48 11.78
N LEU A 53 -13.09 -3.71 11.40
CA LEU A 53 -14.45 -3.80 11.94
C LEU A 53 -15.11 -5.17 11.70
N PHE A 54 -15.02 -5.70 10.48
CA PHE A 54 -15.56 -7.03 10.18
C PHE A 54 -14.78 -8.15 10.88
N SER A 55 -13.45 -8.02 11.00
CA SER A 55 -12.63 -9.02 11.70
C SER A 55 -12.93 -9.10 13.20
N LYS A 56 -13.21 -7.97 13.85
CA LYS A 56 -13.56 -7.90 15.27
C LYS A 56 -14.97 -8.44 15.55
N LYS A 57 -15.93 -8.18 14.65
CA LYS A 57 -17.33 -8.63 14.80
C LYS A 57 -17.49 -10.16 14.77
N TRP A 58 -16.61 -10.87 14.05
CA TRP A 58 -16.68 -12.33 13.88
C TRP A 58 -15.59 -13.10 14.62
N LYS A 59 -14.83 -12.44 15.51
CA LYS A 59 -13.88 -13.14 16.37
C LYS A 59 -14.67 -13.97 17.38
N ARG A 60 -14.88 -15.26 17.07
CA ARG A 60 -15.51 -16.20 18.00
C ARG A 60 -14.62 -16.32 19.23
N ASP A 61 -15.16 -16.07 20.41
CA ASP A 61 -14.47 -16.39 21.66
C ASP A 61 -14.20 -17.90 21.68
N PRO A 62 -12.97 -18.33 22.03
CA PRO A 62 -12.70 -19.75 22.20
C PRO A 62 -13.60 -20.26 23.33
N VAL A 63 -14.50 -21.20 22.99
CA VAL A 63 -15.30 -21.92 23.99
C VAL A 63 -14.33 -22.74 24.82
N THR A 64 -14.22 -22.38 26.11
CA THR A 64 -13.56 -23.19 27.15
C THR A 64 -14.36 -24.45 27.42
#